data_AF-A0AAW3QVI6-F1
#
_entry.id   AF-A0AAW3QVI6-F1
#
_cell.length_a   1.000
_cell.length_b   1.000
_cell.length_c   1.000
_cell.angle_alpha   90.00
_cell.angle_beta   90.00
_cell.angle_gamma   90.00
#
_symmetry.space_group_name_H-M   'P 1'
#
loop_
_entity.id
_entity.type
_entity.pdbx_description
1 polymer ?
#
loop_
_entity_poly.entity_id
_entity_poly.type
_entity_poly.pdbx_seq_one_letter_code
_entity_poly.pdbx_strand_id
1 'polypeptide(L)'
;TFGWTHGAFTATYMMQFIGGMRWNDQSEFLTSATAGRYKTPMMIEQDLTLAYRWKKWNFESGINNITNKKPPFVASGVDNSAGATYGSFYQGRYFFLQAGMNF
;
A
#
# COMPACT_ATOMS: atom_id res chain seq x y z
N THR A 1 -6.28 10.05 4.28
CA THR A 1 -7.36 9.59 3.39
C THR A 1 -8.16 10.78 2.91
N PHE A 2 -8.46 10.84 1.62
CA PHE A 2 -9.36 11.83 1.03
C PHE A 2 -10.66 11.12 0.62
N GLY A 3 -11.80 11.70 0.98
CA GLY A 3 -13.12 11.18 0.64
C GLY A 3 -13.96 12.26 -0.01
N TRP A 4 -14.62 11.92 -1.11
CA TRP A 4 -15.55 12.79 -1.80
C TRP A 4 -16.85 12.04 -2.04
N THR A 5 -17.97 12.68 -1.72
CA THR A 5 -19.30 12.11 -1.96
C THR A 5 -20.16 13.14 -2.67
N HIS A 6 -20.81 12.72 -3.74
CA HIS A 6 -21.79 13.55 -4.45
C HIS A 6 -22.96 12.69 -4.92
N GLY A 7 -24.13 12.93 -4.32
CA GLY A 7 -25.34 12.15 -4.58
C GLY A 7 -25.10 10.66 -4.36
N ALA A 8 -25.29 9.88 -5.41
CA ALA A 8 -25.12 8.42 -5.40
C ALA A 8 -23.66 7.95 -5.47
N PHE A 9 -22.71 8.84 -5.78
CA PHE A 9 -21.30 8.51 -5.99
C PHE A 9 -20.46 8.81 -4.76
N THR A 10 -19.48 7.96 -4.48
CA THR A 10 -18.45 8.18 -3.47
C THR A 10 -17.10 7.77 -4.05
N ALA A 11 -16.09 8.61 -3.87
CA ALA A 11 -14.71 8.32 -4.23
C ALA A 11 -13.85 8.44 -2.97
N THR A 12 -13.04 7.42 -2.72
CA THR A 12 -12.10 7.37 -1.59
C THR A 12 -10.71 7.17 -2.15
N TYR A 13 -9.81 8.08 -1.81
CA TYR A 13 -8.39 7.98 -2.12
C TYR A 13 -7.59 7.80 -0.83
N MET A 14 -6.83 6.71 -0.76
CA MET A 14 -5.96 6.40 0.36
C MET A 14 -4.51 6.50 -0.09
N MET A 15 -3.68 7.13 0.75
CA MET A 15 -2.25 7.18 0.56
C MET A 15 -1.59 6.68 1.84
N GLN A 16 -0.73 5.68 1.70
CA GLN A 16 0.11 5.17 2.77
C GLN A 16 1.55 5.59 2.49
N PHE A 17 2.17 6.23 3.47
CA PHE A 17 3.57 6.62 3.43
C PHE A 17 4.34 5.82 4.47
N ILE A 18 5.42 5.17 4.04
CA ILE A 18 6.37 4.50 4.91
C ILE A 18 7.71 5.20 4.72
N GLY A 19 8.24 5.74 5.82
CA GLY A 19 9.53 6.42 5.83
C GLY A 19 10.68 5.48 5.42
N GLY A 20 11.75 6.06 4.90
CA GLY A 20 12.99 5.30 4.68
C GLY A 20 13.64 4.89 6.00
N MET A 21 14.43 3.83 5.96
CA MET A 21 15.11 3.27 7.13
C MET A 21 16.59 3.10 6.84
N ARG A 22 17.46 3.53 7.77
CA ARG A 22 18.89 3.18 7.76
C ARG A 22 19.08 1.93 8.61
N TRP A 23 19.84 0.97 8.09
CA TRP A 23 20.02 -0.32 8.74
C TRP A 23 21.08 -0.24 9.83
N ASN A 24 20.98 -1.09 10.83
CA ASN A 24 21.99 -1.26 11.87
C ASN A 24 22.26 -2.75 12.10
N ASP A 25 23.38 -3.05 12.75
CA ASP A 25 23.77 -4.40 13.17
C ASP A 25 23.62 -4.59 14.69
N GLN A 26 22.68 -3.85 15.31
CA GLN A 26 22.46 -3.74 16.75
C GLN A 26 23.55 -2.98 17.53
N SER A 27 24.68 -2.64 16.92
CA SER A 27 25.74 -1.83 17.55
C SER A 27 25.83 -0.45 16.90
N GLU A 28 25.85 -0.40 15.57
CA GLU A 28 26.06 0.82 14.80
C GLU A 28 25.19 0.87 13.54
N PHE A 29 24.99 2.07 13.00
CA PHE A 29 24.33 2.22 11.70
C PHE A 29 25.26 1.83 10.55
N LEU A 30 24.77 0.98 9.66
CA LEU A 30 25.50 0.57 8.46
C LEU A 30 25.78 1.77 7.55
N THR A 31 26.87 1.67 6.79
CA THR A 31 27.31 2.65 5.79
C THR A 31 27.56 1.96 4.47
N SER A 32 27.73 2.74 3.40
CA SER A 32 28.15 2.21 2.10
C SER A 32 29.54 1.58 2.11
N ALA A 33 30.38 1.92 3.10
CA ALA A 33 31.72 1.34 3.24
C ALA A 33 31.69 -0.03 3.94
N THR A 34 30.69 -0.29 4.79
CA THR A 34 30.61 -1.50 5.62
C THR A 34 29.61 -2.53 5.09
N ALA A 35 28.64 -2.13 4.25
CA ALA A 35 27.64 -3.04 3.70
C ALA A 35 27.21 -2.66 2.28
N GLY A 36 26.98 -3.67 1.43
CA GLY A 36 26.44 -3.48 0.08
C GLY A 36 25.00 -2.94 0.07
N ARG A 37 24.25 -3.12 1.17
CA ARG A 37 22.96 -2.50 1.44
C ARG A 37 22.94 -1.97 2.86
N TYR A 38 22.62 -0.68 3.02
CA TYR A 38 22.65 0.02 4.31
C TYR A 38 21.40 0.86 4.57
N LYS A 39 20.45 0.91 3.62
CA LYS A 39 19.20 1.65 3.74
C LYS A 39 18.08 1.05 2.89
N THR A 40 16.86 1.24 3.36
CA THR A 40 15.61 1.02 2.62
C THR A 40 15.03 2.39 2.26
N PRO A 41 14.66 2.65 0.99
CA PRO A 41 14.05 3.91 0.60
C PRO A 41 12.64 4.06 1.19
N MET A 42 12.13 5.29 1.17
CA MET A 42 10.71 5.54 1.46
C MET A 42 9.81 4.84 0.44
N MET A 43 8.63 4.42 0.90
CA MET A 43 7.60 3.79 0.08
C MET A 43 6.31 4.58 0.16
N ILE A 44 5.62 4.68 -0.97
CA ILE A 44 4.29 5.29 -1.06
C ILE A 44 3.39 4.30 -1.77
N GLU A 45 2.25 4.01 -1.16
CA GLU A 45 1.14 3.28 -1.77
C GLU A 45 -0.06 4.20 -1.92
N GLN A 46 -0.79 4.01 -3.01
CA GLN A 46 -1.93 4.84 -3.36
C GLN A 46 -3.06 3.94 -3.85
N ASP A 47 -4.22 4.07 -3.22
CA ASP A 47 -5.41 3.30 -3.52
C ASP A 47 -6.54 4.25 -3.88
N LEU A 48 -7.40 3.82 -4.80
CA LEU A 48 -8.59 4.55 -5.21
C LEU A 48 -9.78 3.58 -5.23
N THR A 49 -10.83 3.95 -4.51
CA THR A 49 -12.09 3.22 -4.47
C THR A 49 -13.21 4.15 -4.94
N LEU A 50 -14.08 3.63 -5.80
CA LEU A 50 -15.30 4.27 -6.26
C LEU A 50 -16.50 3.43 -5.81
N ALA A 51 -17.48 4.06 -5.18
CA ALA A 51 -18.73 3.44 -4.82
C ALA A 51 -19.91 4.17 -5.47
N TYR A 52 -20.92 3.39 -5.87
CA TYR A 52 -22.15 3.88 -6.46
C TYR A 52 -23.35 3.19 -5.84
N ARG A 53 -24.27 3.99 -5.29
CA ARG A 53 -25.50 3.51 -4.66
C ARG A 53 -26.68 3.71 -5.59
N TRP A 54 -27.39 2.62 -5.90
CA TRP A 54 -28.60 2.65 -6.72
C TRP A 54 -29.73 1.84 -6.10
N LYS A 55 -30.75 2.53 -5.58
CA LYS A 55 -31.85 1.92 -4.83
C LYS A 55 -31.31 1.06 -3.67
N LYS A 56 -31.52 -0.26 -3.73
CA LYS A 56 -31.02 -1.24 -2.77
C LYS A 56 -29.62 -1.75 -3.09
N TRP A 57 -29.07 -1.43 -4.26
CA TRP A 57 -27.76 -1.89 -4.70
C TRP A 57 -26.65 -0.93 -4.28
N ASN A 58 -25.54 -1.50 -3.84
CA ASN A 58 -24.28 -0.82 -3.63
C ASN A 58 -23.20 -1.49 -4.49
N PHE A 59 -22.63 -0.73 -5.42
CA PHE A 59 -21.50 -1.16 -6.23
C PHE A 59 -20.24 -0.50 -5.69
N GLU A 60 -19.17 -1.27 -5.56
CA GLU A 60 -17.87 -0.76 -5.16
C GLU A 60 -16.81 -1.33 -6.09
N SER A 61 -15.97 -0.48 -6.64
CA SER A 61 -14.79 -0.89 -7.40
C SER A 61 -13.58 -0.11 -6.92
N GLY A 62 -12.41 -0.66 -7.17
CA GLY A 62 -11.21 0.06 -6.82
C GLY A 62 -9.96 -0.53 -7.42
N ILE A 63 -8.89 0.22 -7.23
CA ILE A 63 -7.53 -0.12 -7.58
C ILE A 63 -6.66 0.12 -6.35
N ASN A 64 -5.95 -0.93 -5.95
CA ASN A 64 -4.93 -0.82 -4.92
C ASN A 64 -3.56 -0.73 -5.57
N ASN A 65 -2.65 0.00 -4.93
CA ASN A 65 -1.28 0.22 -5.38
C ASN A 65 -1.24 0.70 -6.85
N ILE A 66 -1.87 1.85 -7.13
CA ILE A 66 -2.00 2.44 -8.47
C ILE A 66 -0.67 2.48 -9.22
N THR A 67 0.40 2.80 -8.50
CA THR A 67 1.77 2.90 -9.04
C THR A 67 2.51 1.57 -9.21
N ASN A 68 1.87 0.44 -8.88
CA ASN A 68 2.41 -0.92 -8.98
C ASN A 68 3.79 -1.08 -8.32
N LYS A 69 3.94 -0.51 -7.12
CA LYS A 69 5.18 -0.58 -6.35
C LYS A 69 5.35 -2.00 -5.79
N LYS A 70 6.58 -2.50 -5.86
CA LYS A 70 6.98 -3.76 -5.24
C LYS A 70 7.53 -3.50 -3.83
N PRO A 71 7.44 -4.47 -2.91
CA PRO A 71 8.03 -4.31 -1.59
C PRO A 71 9.53 -4.05 -1.73
N PRO A 72 10.10 -3.12 -0.94
CA PRO A 72 11.53 -2.88 -0.98
C PRO A 72 12.26 -4.05 -0.32
N PHE A 73 13.53 -4.21 -0.65
CA PHE A 73 14.35 -5.19 0.04
C PHE A 73 14.59 -4.76 1.49
N VAL A 74 14.38 -5.70 2.41
CA VAL A 74 14.78 -5.63 3.81
C VAL A 74 15.32 -7.00 4.19
N ALA A 75 16.50 -7.04 4.81
CA ALA A 75 17.05 -8.29 5.30
C ALA A 75 16.16 -8.78 6.45
N SER A 76 15.42 -9.86 6.20
CA SER A 76 14.58 -10.56 7.17
C SER A 76 14.96 -12.03 7.14
N GLY A 77 14.80 -12.71 8.29
CA GLY A 77 15.13 -14.14 8.42
C GLY A 77 14.14 -15.07 7.70
N VAL A 78 13.02 -14.53 7.20
CA VAL A 78 11.95 -15.32 6.56
C VAL A 78 11.79 -14.94 5.09
N ASP A 79 11.83 -13.64 4.79
CA ASP A 79 11.62 -13.12 3.44
C ASP A 79 12.70 -12.09 3.08
N ASN A 80 12.92 -11.85 1.78
CA ASN A 80 13.80 -10.77 1.29
C ASN A 80 13.16 -9.37 1.38
N SER A 81 12.28 -9.16 2.37
CA SER A 81 11.53 -7.94 2.67
C SER A 81 10.94 -8.05 4.09
N ALA A 82 10.37 -6.98 4.61
CA ALA A 82 9.64 -7.00 5.88
C ALA A 82 8.13 -7.15 5.61
N GLY A 83 7.64 -8.40 5.51
CA GLY A 83 6.24 -8.72 5.19
C GLY A 83 5.22 -8.03 6.10
N ALA A 84 5.52 -7.90 7.39
CA ALA A 84 4.67 -7.20 8.34
C ALA A 84 4.52 -5.69 8.07
N THR A 85 5.49 -5.07 7.38
CA THR A 85 5.52 -3.63 7.10
C THR A 85 5.12 -3.32 5.66
N TYR A 86 5.53 -4.16 4.71
CA TYR A 86 5.36 -3.94 3.27
C TYR A 86 4.38 -4.93 2.62
N GLY A 87 3.57 -5.64 3.42
CA GLY A 87 2.67 -6.70 2.97
C GLY A 87 1.74 -6.30 1.81
N SER A 88 1.20 -5.09 1.86
CA SER A 88 0.31 -4.54 0.82
C SER A 88 0.98 -4.44 -0.56
N PHE A 89 2.29 -4.21 -0.60
CA PHE A 89 3.03 -4.13 -1.87
C PHE A 89 3.25 -5.50 -2.55
N TYR A 90 3.13 -6.62 -1.84
CA TYR A 90 3.41 -7.96 -2.40
C TYR A 90 2.41 -8.34 -3.49
N GLN A 91 1.14 -7.94 -3.34
CA GLN A 91 0.10 -8.20 -4.33
C GLN A 91 0.30 -7.35 -5.61
N GLY A 92 1.10 -6.29 -5.53
CA GLY A 92 1.26 -5.33 -6.61
C GLY A 92 -0.03 -4.57 -6.88
N ARG A 93 -0.18 -4.05 -8.10
CA ARG A 93 -1.41 -3.39 -8.53
C ARG A 93 -2.49 -4.43 -8.82
N TYR A 94 -3.62 -4.30 -8.14
CA TYR A 94 -4.80 -5.11 -8.41
C TYR A 94 -6.07 -4.27 -8.47
N PHE A 95 -7.07 -4.82 -9.15
CA PHE A 95 -8.39 -4.23 -9.29
C PHE A 95 -9.41 -5.11 -8.61
N PHE A 96 -10.42 -4.50 -8.03
CA PHE A 96 -11.54 -5.23 -7.45
C PHE A 96 -12.87 -4.61 -7.87
N LEU A 97 -13.90 -5.45 -7.86
CA LEU A 97 -15.29 -5.07 -8.08
C LEU A 97 -16.15 -5.91 -7.15
N GLN A 98 -17.05 -5.26 -6.42
CA GLN A 98 -17.97 -5.84 -5.47
C GLN A 98 -19.36 -5.24 -5.69
N ALA A 99 -20.40 -6.04 -5.49
CA ALA A 99 -21.78 -5.59 -5.51
C ALA A 99 -22.52 -6.22 -4.32
N GLY A 100 -23.26 -5.40 -3.59
CA GLY A 100 -24.07 -5.82 -2.44
C GLY A 100 -25.49 -5.26 -2.52
N MET A 101 -26.42 -5.94 -1.86
CA MET A 101 -27.80 -5.47 -1.69
C MET A 101 -28.08 -5.19 -0.22
N ASN A 102 -28.72 -4.06 0.07
CA ASN A 102 -29.29 -3.75 1.37
C ASN A 102 -30.79 -4.06 1.33
N PHE A 103 -31.24 -5.03 2.13
CA PHE A 103 -32.61 -5.52 2.13
C PHE A 103 -33.56 -4.69 2.98
#